data_AF-A0A1U7GEU4-F1
#
_entry.id   AF-A0A1U7GEU4-F1
#
_cell.length_a   1.000
_cell.length_b   1.000
_cell.length_c   1.000
_cell.angle_alpha   90.00
_cell.angle_beta   90.00
_cell.angle_gamma   90.00
#
_symmetry.space_group_name_H-M   'P 1'
#
loop_
_entity.id
_entity.type
_entity.pdbx_description
1 polymer ?
#
loop_
_entity_poly.entity_id
_entity_poly.type
_entity_poly.pdbx_seq_one_letter_code
_entity_poly.pdbx_strand_id
1 'polypeptide(L)'
;MQRPETRTASDALAKALGAWKAAGRKTEGGLIGSAPKVGVVDTLQRERPLADFEILGPLFPLAEARPFAVRLTLDEPREVVTARYVVLGSDPIWVFRHEDYELILHWEHKMTPEESEGTPPAQAHLAPEAH
;
A
#
# COMPACT_ATOMS: atom_id res chain seq x y z
N MET A 1 10.67 9.48 4.55
CA MET A 1 10.92 8.75 3.28
C MET A 1 11.07 9.75 2.14
N GLN A 2 12.08 9.62 1.28
CA GLN A 2 12.26 10.61 0.19
C GLN A 2 11.30 10.32 -0.98
N ARG A 3 10.71 11.38 -1.55
CA ARG A 3 9.91 11.31 -2.77
C ARG A 3 10.83 11.01 -3.99
N PRO A 4 10.55 9.96 -4.77
CA PRO A 4 11.31 9.68 -5.99
C PRO A 4 11.04 10.70 -7.11
N GLU A 5 12.04 10.89 -7.98
CA GLU A 5 11.88 11.63 -9.24
C GLU A 5 10.80 11.00 -10.12
N THR A 6 10.11 11.81 -10.93
CA THR A 6 8.97 11.35 -11.74
C THR A 6 9.30 10.16 -12.62
N ARG A 7 10.45 10.24 -13.31
CA ARG A 7 10.90 9.20 -14.21
C ARG A 7 11.20 7.91 -13.47
N THR A 8 11.98 7.98 -12.39
CA THR A 8 12.32 6.84 -11.55
C THR A 8 11.08 6.16 -10.97
N ALA A 9 10.11 6.94 -10.52
CA ALA A 9 8.86 6.41 -9.99
C ALA A 9 8.01 5.72 -11.07
N SER A 10 7.93 6.32 -12.26
CA SER A 10 7.23 5.74 -13.42
C SER A 10 7.90 4.44 -13.88
N ASP A 11 9.22 4.40 -13.94
CA ASP A 11 9.99 3.21 -14.34
C ASP A 11 9.81 2.07 -13.32
N ALA A 12 9.82 2.38 -12.02
CA ALA A 12 9.54 1.42 -10.97
C ALA A 12 8.11 0.86 -11.05
N LEU A 13 7.12 1.72 -11.26
CA LEU A 13 5.72 1.32 -11.46
C LEU A 13 5.55 0.44 -12.70
N ALA A 14 6.17 0.81 -13.83
CA ALA A 14 6.12 0.01 -15.06
C ALA A 14 6.75 -1.37 -14.86
N LYS A 15 7.86 -1.46 -14.10
CA LYS A 15 8.52 -2.72 -13.75
C LYS A 15 7.64 -3.60 -12.86
N ALA A 16 6.97 -3.01 -11.88
CA ALA A 16 6.01 -3.70 -11.02
C ALA A 16 4.84 -4.30 -11.81
N LEU A 17 4.19 -3.49 -12.65
CA LEU A 17 3.07 -3.92 -13.49
C LEU A 17 3.50 -4.92 -14.58
N GLY A 18 4.69 -4.73 -15.15
CA GLY A 18 5.29 -5.68 -16.08
C GLY A 18 5.55 -7.05 -15.46
N ALA A 19 6.06 -7.09 -14.23
CA ALA A 19 6.23 -8.34 -13.50
C ALA A 19 4.90 -9.03 -13.20
N TRP A 20 3.87 -8.26 -12.83
CA TRP A 20 2.51 -8.80 -12.65
C TRP A 20 1.97 -9.40 -13.95
N LYS A 21 2.06 -8.69 -15.07
CA LYS A 21 1.64 -9.19 -16.39
C LYS A 21 2.37 -10.46 -16.81
N ALA A 22 3.67 -10.57 -16.50
CA ALA A 22 4.50 -11.69 -16.96
C ALA A 22 4.38 -12.95 -16.09
N ALA A 23 4.31 -12.80 -14.76
CA ALA A 23 4.47 -13.91 -13.82
C ALA A 23 3.39 -13.96 -12.72
N GLY A 24 2.37 -13.10 -12.80
CA GLY A 24 1.39 -12.94 -11.73
C GLY A 24 1.83 -11.95 -10.66
N ARG A 25 0.88 -11.55 -9.82
CA ARG A 25 1.09 -10.50 -8.82
C ARG A 25 1.95 -11.04 -7.68
N LYS A 26 2.93 -10.25 -7.22
CA LYS A 26 3.64 -10.50 -5.96
C LYS A 26 3.00 -9.66 -4.85
N THR A 27 2.33 -10.32 -3.90
CA THR A 27 1.63 -9.70 -2.78
C THR A 27 2.44 -9.71 -1.48
N GLU A 28 3.49 -10.54 -1.37
CA GLU A 28 4.24 -10.79 -0.13
C GLU A 28 5.55 -9.97 0.01
N GLY A 29 5.57 -8.72 -0.46
CA GLY A 29 6.76 -7.85 -0.27
C GLY A 29 8.01 -8.30 -1.03
N GLY A 30 7.85 -9.18 -2.03
CA GLY A 30 8.94 -9.62 -2.90
C GLY A 30 9.52 -8.45 -3.70
N LEU A 31 10.84 -8.29 -3.65
CA LEU A 31 11.55 -7.23 -4.36
C LEU A 31 11.87 -7.64 -5.80
N ILE A 32 11.56 -6.75 -6.76
CA ILE A 32 11.76 -6.95 -8.19
C ILE A 32 13.03 -6.23 -8.65
N GLY A 33 13.97 -7.00 -9.19
CA GLY A 33 15.27 -6.53 -9.68
C GLY A 33 16.22 -6.10 -8.57
N SER A 34 17.31 -5.43 -8.95
CA SER A 34 18.50 -5.27 -8.11
C SER A 34 18.90 -3.84 -7.76
N ALA A 35 18.54 -2.84 -8.57
CA ALA A 35 18.85 -1.43 -8.30
C ALA A 35 17.93 -0.47 -9.11
N PRO A 36 17.02 0.29 -8.47
CA PRO A 36 16.51 0.05 -7.12
C PRO A 36 15.69 -1.24 -7.09
N LYS A 37 15.63 -1.85 -5.91
CA LYS A 37 14.72 -2.96 -5.65
C LYS A 37 13.29 -2.42 -5.60
N VAL A 38 12.36 -3.01 -6.34
CA VAL A 38 10.95 -2.55 -6.39
C VAL A 38 10.05 -3.51 -5.62
N GLY A 39 9.45 -3.05 -4.53
CA GLY A 39 8.41 -3.79 -3.81
C GLY A 39 7.02 -3.36 -4.25
N VAL A 40 6.07 -4.29 -4.29
CA VAL A 40 4.67 -4.02 -4.66
C VAL A 40 3.77 -4.40 -3.49
N VAL A 41 2.85 -3.50 -3.13
CA VAL A 41 1.83 -3.73 -2.11
C VAL A 41 0.47 -3.40 -2.70
N ASP A 42 -0.29 -4.44 -2.97
CA ASP A 42 -1.63 -4.36 -3.52
C ASP A 42 -2.38 -5.60 -3.02
N THR A 43 -2.83 -5.54 -1.78
CA THR A 43 -3.37 -6.69 -1.03
C THR A 43 -4.89 -6.75 -1.07
N LEU A 44 -5.54 -5.61 -1.31
CA LEU A 44 -7.00 -5.49 -1.26
C LEU A 44 -7.71 -5.95 -2.54
N GLN A 45 -6.99 -6.01 -3.66
CA GLN A 45 -7.55 -6.47 -4.94
C GLN A 45 -7.52 -7.99 -5.01
N ARG A 46 -8.58 -8.59 -5.57
CA ARG A 46 -8.62 -10.02 -5.90
C ARG A 46 -7.46 -10.41 -6.81
N GLU A 47 -6.88 -11.57 -6.57
CA GLU A 47 -5.85 -12.14 -7.45
C GLU A 47 -6.45 -12.42 -8.83
N ARG A 48 -6.08 -11.58 -9.80
CA ARG A 48 -6.47 -11.72 -11.20
C ARG A 48 -5.24 -11.53 -12.10
N PRO A 49 -5.18 -12.22 -13.24
CA PRO A 49 -4.14 -11.97 -14.22
C PRO A 49 -4.28 -10.54 -14.76
N LEU A 50 -3.13 -9.90 -15.02
CA LEU A 50 -3.08 -8.63 -15.71
C LEU A 50 -2.86 -8.90 -17.20
N ALA A 51 -3.89 -8.73 -18.02
CA ALA A 51 -3.76 -8.86 -19.47
C ALA A 51 -2.97 -7.68 -20.07
N ASP A 52 -3.22 -6.46 -19.58
CA ASP A 52 -2.51 -5.27 -20.05
C ASP A 52 -2.55 -4.11 -19.04
N PHE A 53 -1.67 -3.12 -19.22
CA PHE A 53 -1.69 -1.90 -18.42
C PHE A 53 -1.19 -0.68 -19.18
N GLU A 54 -1.64 0.49 -18.74
CA GLU A 54 -1.18 1.77 -19.23
C GLU A 54 -1.07 2.77 -18.09
N ILE A 55 0.10 3.40 -17.97
CA ILE A 55 0.31 4.49 -17.02
C ILE A 55 -0.20 5.77 -17.68
N LEU A 56 -1.34 6.27 -17.20
CA LEU A 56 -1.99 7.47 -17.75
C LEU A 56 -1.21 8.74 -17.41
N GLY A 57 -0.46 8.73 -16.30
CA GLY A 57 0.43 9.81 -15.91
C GLY A 57 0.49 10.05 -14.41
N PRO A 58 1.40 10.94 -13.97
CA PRO A 58 1.49 11.35 -12.58
C PRO A 58 0.28 12.19 -12.18
N LEU A 59 -0.14 12.03 -10.93
CA LEU A 59 -1.13 12.88 -10.27
C LEU A 59 -0.44 13.95 -9.42
N PHE A 60 -1.24 14.75 -8.70
CA PHE A 60 -0.72 15.73 -7.75
C PHE A 60 0.22 15.05 -6.74
N PRO A 61 1.45 15.58 -6.55
CA PRO A 61 2.43 14.96 -5.66
C PRO A 61 2.00 15.07 -4.21
N LEU A 62 2.27 14.02 -3.43
CA LEU A 62 2.14 14.01 -1.97
C LEU A 62 3.49 14.37 -1.33
N ALA A 63 3.49 14.75 -0.05
CA ALA A 63 4.70 15.19 0.66
C ALA A 63 5.90 14.25 0.44
N GLU A 64 5.71 12.94 0.62
CA GLU A 64 6.79 11.95 0.51
C GLU A 64 6.58 10.91 -0.60
N ALA A 65 5.51 11.06 -1.39
CA ALA A 65 5.12 10.06 -2.37
C ALA A 65 4.68 10.67 -3.70
N ARG A 66 4.72 9.86 -4.75
CA ARG A 66 4.34 10.24 -6.10
C ARG A 66 3.22 9.34 -6.61
N PRO A 67 1.98 9.86 -6.69
CA PRO A 67 0.86 9.07 -7.18
C PRO A 67 0.79 9.08 -8.72
N PHE A 68 0.24 8.01 -9.29
CA PHE A 68 0.01 7.81 -10.71
C PHE A 68 -1.39 7.25 -10.93
N ALA A 69 -2.04 7.68 -12.02
CA ALA A 69 -3.22 7.01 -12.53
C ALA A 69 -2.79 5.93 -13.52
N VAL A 70 -3.38 4.74 -13.39
CA VAL A 70 -3.07 3.58 -14.22
C VAL A 70 -4.37 2.94 -14.68
N ARG A 71 -4.46 2.64 -15.97
CA ARG A 71 -5.49 1.79 -16.54
C ARG A 71 -4.99 0.35 -16.54
N LEU A 72 -5.73 -0.56 -15.93
CA LEU A 72 -5.44 -1.98 -15.89
C LEU A 72 -6.49 -2.72 -16.71
N THR A 73 -6.06 -3.64 -17.57
CA THR A 73 -6.92 -4.64 -18.21
C THR A 73 -6.70 -5.94 -17.49
N LEU A 74 -7.65 -6.31 -16.65
CA LEU A 74 -7.65 -7.55 -15.89
C LEU A 74 -8.28 -8.65 -16.74
N ASP A 75 -7.88 -9.90 -16.48
CA ASP A 75 -8.50 -11.08 -17.08
C ASP A 75 -9.33 -11.86 -16.04
N GLU A 76 -10.16 -12.79 -16.52
CA GLU A 76 -10.94 -13.73 -15.70
C GLU A 76 -11.84 -13.10 -14.61
N PRO A 77 -12.94 -12.40 -14.97
CA PRO A 77 -13.36 -12.01 -16.31
C PRO A 77 -12.63 -10.76 -16.80
N ARG A 78 -12.59 -10.59 -18.12
CA ARG A 78 -11.97 -9.43 -18.73
C ARG A 78 -12.65 -8.15 -18.30
N GLU A 79 -11.89 -7.26 -17.67
CA GLU A 79 -12.39 -6.01 -17.10
C GLU A 79 -11.34 -4.91 -17.23
N VAL A 80 -11.76 -3.71 -17.62
CA VAL A 80 -10.88 -2.54 -17.65
C VAL A 80 -11.19 -1.68 -16.43
N VAL A 81 -10.19 -1.47 -15.57
CA VAL A 81 -10.33 -0.66 -14.36
C VAL A 81 -9.29 0.45 -14.34
N THR A 82 -9.65 1.58 -13.75
CA THR A 82 -8.69 2.64 -13.45
C THR A 82 -8.30 2.53 -11.97
N ALA A 83 -7.01 2.35 -11.71
CA ALA A 83 -6.43 2.26 -10.38
C ALA A 83 -5.48 3.43 -10.15
N ARG A 84 -5.24 3.75 -8.87
CA ARG A 84 -4.21 4.71 -8.46
C ARG A 84 -3.10 3.98 -7.75
N TYR A 85 -1.87 4.28 -8.10
CA TYR A 85 -0.67 3.77 -7.44
C TYR A 85 0.12 4.90 -6.82
N VAL A 86 0.66 4.68 -5.63
CA VAL A 86 1.48 5.61 -4.86
C VAL A 86 2.89 5.03 -4.79
N VAL A 87 3.85 5.77 -5.33
CA VAL A 87 5.26 5.35 -5.38
C VAL A 87 6.09 6.17 -4.39
N LEU A 88 6.84 5.51 -3.53
CA LEU A 88 7.64 6.16 -2.48
C LEU A 88 8.95 5.43 -2.20
N GLY A 89 9.95 6.15 -1.68
CA GLY A 89 11.29 5.62 -1.43
C GLY A 89 12.27 5.85 -2.59
N SER A 90 13.53 5.48 -2.36
CA SER A 90 14.64 5.64 -3.30
C SER A 90 15.39 4.33 -3.57
N ASP A 91 15.69 3.54 -2.54
CA ASP A 91 16.11 2.14 -2.65
C ASP A 91 15.91 1.41 -1.29
N PRO A 92 14.97 0.46 -1.17
CA PRO A 92 14.02 0.03 -2.20
C PRO A 92 12.97 1.12 -2.52
N ILE A 93 12.43 1.06 -3.74
CA ILE A 93 11.23 1.80 -4.12
C ILE A 93 10.01 0.92 -3.86
N TRP A 94 9.00 1.48 -3.22
CA TRP A 94 7.74 0.81 -2.97
C TRP A 94 6.63 1.37 -3.85
N VAL A 95 5.86 0.46 -4.44
CA VAL A 95 4.69 0.75 -5.25
C VAL A 95 3.47 0.23 -4.50
N PHE A 96 2.71 1.14 -3.90
CA PHE A 96 1.47 0.81 -3.22
C PHE A 96 0.29 1.09 -4.15
N ARG A 97 -0.74 0.28 -4.10
CA ARG A 97 -2.05 0.75 -4.54
C ARG A 97 -2.56 1.80 -3.56
N HIS A 98 -3.29 2.79 -4.04
CA HIS A 98 -3.74 3.90 -3.23
C HIS A 98 -4.57 3.44 -2.03
N GLU A 99 -5.49 2.49 -2.22
CA GLU A 99 -6.32 1.92 -1.16
C GLU A 99 -5.47 1.24 -0.06
N ASP A 100 -4.41 0.52 -0.44
CA ASP A 100 -3.45 -0.08 0.51
C ASP A 100 -2.62 1.00 1.25
N TYR A 101 -2.21 2.05 0.54
CA TYR A 101 -1.47 3.18 1.13
C TYR A 101 -2.33 3.92 2.16
N GLU A 102 -3.58 4.21 1.83
CA GLU A 102 -4.53 4.84 2.75
C GLU A 102 -4.75 3.96 3.99
N LEU A 103 -4.91 2.64 3.83
CA LEU A 103 -5.09 1.74 4.96
C LEU A 103 -3.90 1.80 5.94
N ILE A 104 -2.67 1.80 5.43
CA ILE A 104 -1.47 1.92 6.26
C ILE A 104 -1.46 3.25 7.03
N LEU A 105 -1.74 4.37 6.36
CA LEU A 105 -1.81 5.68 7.01
C LEU A 105 -2.89 5.72 8.10
N HIS A 106 -4.07 5.14 7.84
CA HIS A 106 -5.14 5.09 8.84
C HIS A 106 -4.74 4.31 10.09
N TRP A 107 -3.88 3.29 9.95
CA TRP A 107 -3.39 2.50 11.08
C TRP A 107 -2.29 3.22 11.86
N GLU A 108 -1.43 4.00 11.18
CA GLU A 108 -0.44 4.87 11.84
C GLU A 108 -1.12 5.95 12.71
N HIS A 109 -2.26 6.48 12.27
CA HIS A 109 -3.02 7.48 13.03
C HIS A 109 -3.74 6.91 14.26
N LYS A 110 -4.12 5.62 14.27
CA LYS A 110 -4.86 4.99 15.37
C LYS A 110 -3.99 4.61 16.58
N MET A 111 -2.65 4.67 16.45
CA MET A 111 -1.70 4.41 17.53
C MET A 111 -1.16 5.67 18.21
N THR A 112 -1.88 6.79 18.18
CA THR A 112 -1.62 7.87 19.16
C THR A 112 -2.12 7.42 20.54
N PRO A 113 -1.31 7.54 21.62
CA PRO A 113 -1.53 6.88 22.91
C PRO A 113 -2.72 7.37 23.77
N GLU A 114 -3.72 8.03 23.20
CA GLU A 114 -4.89 8.51 23.96
C GLU A 114 -6.04 7.50 24.09
N GLU A 115 -6.04 6.38 23.37
CA GLU A 115 -7.12 5.38 23.44
C GLU A 115 -6.69 4.03 24.06
N SER A 116 -5.79 4.05 25.05
CA SER A 116 -5.41 2.85 25.82
C SER A 116 -5.58 2.98 27.33
N GLU A 117 -6.54 3.79 27.80
CA GLU A 117 -6.99 3.78 29.19
C GLU A 117 -8.44 3.31 29.32
N GLY A 118 -8.65 2.03 28.97
CA GLY A 118 -9.77 1.28 29.53
C GLY A 118 -9.43 0.91 30.98
N THR A 119 -9.79 1.78 31.92
CA THR A 119 -9.70 1.48 33.36
C THR A 119 -10.45 0.17 33.66
N PRO A 120 -9.80 -0.88 34.20
CA PRO A 120 -10.55 -2.04 34.68
C PRO A 120 -11.41 -1.59 35.88
N PRO A 121 -12.69 -2.02 35.98
CA PRO A 121 -13.50 -1.66 37.14
C PRO A 121 -12.83 -2.23 38.39
N ALA A 122 -12.45 -1.34 39.30
CA ALA A 122 -11.92 -1.70 40.61
C ALA A 122 -12.96 -2.60 41.30
N GLN A 123 -12.59 -3.87 41.50
CA GLN A 123 -13.30 -4.74 42.42
C GLN A 123 -13.22 -4.11 43.81
N ALA A 124 -14.34 -3.55 44.27
CA ALA A 124 -14.50 -3.10 45.65
C ALA A 124 -14.58 -4.34 46.55
N HIS A 125 -13.43 -4.79 47.06
CA HIS A 125 -13.37 -5.68 48.20
C HIS A 125 -13.25 -4.85 49.47
N LEU A 126 -14.37 -4.62 50.17
CA LEU A 126 -14.36 -4.30 51.59
C LEU A 126 -15.47 -5.10 52.27
N ALA A 127 -15.06 -6.21 52.90
CA ALA A 127 -15.80 -6.84 53.98
C ALA A 127 -15.88 -5.88 55.19
N PRO A 128 -16.97 -5.90 55.96
CA PRO A 128 -16.91 -5.50 57.36
C PRO A 128 -16.83 -6.74 58.27
N GLU A 129 -15.77 -6.78 59.08
CA GLU A 129 -15.63 -7.65 60.24
C GLU A 129 -16.69 -7.34 61.32
N ALA A 130 -16.98 -8.36 62.11
CA ALA A 130 -18.00 -8.44 63.14
C ALA A 130 -17.77 -7.52 64.35
N HIS A 131 -18.86 -7.15 65.02
CA HIS A 131 -18.87 -6.85 66.46
C HIS A 131 -20.22 -7.19 67.10
#